data_AF-A0A4P7VJG2-F1
#
_entry.id   AF-A0A4P7VJG2-F1
#
_cell.length_a   1.000
_cell.length_b   1.000
_cell.length_c   1.000
_cell.angle_alpha   90.00
_cell.angle_beta   90.00
_cell.angle_gamma   90.00
#
_symmetry.space_group_name_H-M   'P 1'
#
loop_
_entity.id
_entity.type
_entity.pdbx_description
1 polymer ?
#
loop_
_entity_poly.entity_id
_entity_poly.type
_entity_poly.pdbx_seq_one_letter_code
_entity_poly.pdbx_strand_id
1 'polypeptide(L)'
;MKLTDNISKALTAFRMAAAAQVASTESGDYKKGNNAFDRIIQILKYLKELGKMNELEALLSDSNVGVRMFAAYGLLPKSPKIAVPVLKEISQREDIHSLTAKATLEQWEQDTLIYPF
;
A
#
# COMPACT_ATOMS: atom_id res chain seq x y z
N MET A 1 -7.45 25.31 5.92
CA MET A 1 -6.41 24.27 5.75
C MET A 1 -6.13 24.16 4.25
N LYS A 2 -4.87 24.18 3.79
CA LYS A 2 -4.57 24.11 2.35
C LYS A 2 -4.65 22.66 1.86
N LEU A 3 -5.03 22.44 0.59
CA LEU A 3 -5.16 21.09 0.00
C LEU A 3 -3.86 20.27 0.13
N THR A 4 -2.71 20.91 -0.08
CA THR A 4 -1.38 20.30 0.08
C THR A 4 -1.13 19.79 1.51
N ASP A 5 -1.60 20.52 2.53
CA ASP A 5 -1.49 20.10 3.92
C ASP A 5 -2.33 18.84 4.18
N ASN A 6 -3.48 18.72 3.51
CA ASN A 6 -4.36 17.56 3.63
C ASN A 6 -3.72 16.32 3.00
N ILE A 7 -3.07 16.47 1.84
CA ILE A 7 -2.35 15.37 1.16
C ILE A 7 -1.17 14.91 2.01
N SER A 8 -0.35 15.83 2.51
CA SER A 8 0.80 15.49 3.37
C SER A 8 0.38 14.75 4.65
N LYS A 9 -0.73 15.20 5.28
CA LYS A 9 -1.35 14.49 6.42
C LYS A 9 -1.86 13.11 6.04
N ALA A 10 -2.49 12.96 4.87
CA ALA A 10 -2.96 11.68 4.38
C ALA A 10 -1.80 10.70 4.13
N LEU A 11 -0.69 11.14 3.51
CA LEU A 11 0.50 10.32 3.30
C LEU A 11 1.18 9.92 4.61
N THR A 12 1.21 10.83 5.60
CA THR A 12 1.71 10.50 6.95
C THR A 12 0.84 9.44 7.62
N ALA A 13 -0.48 9.60 7.58
CA ALA A 13 -1.42 8.63 8.12
C ALA A 13 -1.33 7.28 7.39
N PHE A 14 -1.10 7.31 6.07
CA PHE A 14 -0.91 6.12 5.25
C PHE A 14 0.34 5.35 5.70
N ARG A 15 1.48 6.04 5.87
CA ARG A 15 2.71 5.41 6.37
C ARG A 15 2.49 4.70 7.70
N MET A 16 1.86 5.39 8.64
CA MET A 16 1.59 4.84 9.98
C MET A 16 0.67 3.62 9.92
N ALA A 17 -0.40 3.69 9.12
CA ALA A 17 -1.34 2.58 8.96
C ALA A 17 -0.68 1.37 8.26
N ALA A 18 0.07 1.60 7.19
CA ALA A 18 0.80 0.55 6.48
C ALA A 18 1.83 -0.14 7.37
N ALA A 19 2.63 0.62 8.12
CA ALA A 19 3.59 0.08 9.08
C ALA A 19 2.91 -0.72 10.20
N ALA A 20 1.78 -0.23 10.73
CA ALA A 20 1.01 -0.92 11.74
C ALA A 20 0.38 -2.23 11.22
N GLN A 21 -0.09 -2.23 9.97
CA GLN A 21 -0.69 -3.41 9.34
C GLN A 21 0.32 -4.55 9.25
N VAL A 22 1.54 -4.28 8.76
CA VAL A 22 2.56 -5.33 8.60
C VAL A 22 3.07 -5.85 9.95
N ALA A 23 3.32 -4.97 10.92
CA ALA A 23 3.73 -5.38 12.26
C ALA A 23 2.64 -6.21 12.98
N SER A 24 1.37 -5.88 12.76
CA SER A 24 0.24 -6.65 13.31
C SER A 24 0.11 -8.01 12.63
N THR A 25 0.42 -8.09 11.33
CA THR A 25 0.43 -9.35 10.57
C THR A 25 1.53 -10.29 11.08
N GLU A 26 2.73 -9.76 11.31
CA GLU A 26 3.86 -10.51 11.86
C GLU A 26 3.58 -11.04 13.27
N SER A 27 2.89 -10.25 14.10
CA SER A 27 2.55 -10.62 15.48
C SER A 27 1.25 -11.42 15.63
N GLY A 28 0.50 -11.62 14.54
CA GLY A 28 -0.80 -12.30 14.57
C GLY A 28 -1.95 -11.49 15.18
N ASP A 29 -1.78 -10.19 15.44
CA ASP A 29 -2.83 -9.30 15.94
C ASP A 29 -3.77 -8.87 14.80
N TYR A 30 -4.60 -9.82 14.34
CA TYR A 30 -5.49 -9.61 13.20
C TYR A 30 -6.46 -8.44 13.41
N LYS A 31 -6.86 -8.13 14.67
CA LYS A 31 -7.76 -7.01 14.96
C LYS A 31 -7.09 -5.69 14.62
N LYS A 32 -5.84 -5.47 15.08
CA LYS A 32 -5.08 -4.27 14.73
C LYS A 32 -4.71 -4.25 13.26
N GLY A 33 -4.34 -5.39 12.69
CA GLY A 33 -4.03 -5.54 11.27
C GLY A 33 -5.20 -5.11 10.38
N ASN A 34 -6.41 -5.60 10.66
CA ASN A 34 -7.60 -5.26 9.88
C ASN A 34 -7.99 -3.79 10.04
N ASN A 35 -7.95 -3.24 11.25
CA ASN A 35 -8.23 -1.81 11.46
C ASN A 35 -7.23 -0.90 10.72
N ALA A 36 -5.95 -1.30 10.71
CA ALA A 36 -4.92 -0.60 9.97
C ALA A 36 -5.16 -0.69 8.45
N PHE A 37 -5.53 -1.87 7.95
CA PHE A 37 -5.88 -2.07 6.54
C PHE A 37 -7.09 -1.22 6.12
N ASP A 38 -8.17 -1.18 6.91
CA ASP A 38 -9.33 -0.32 6.65
C ASP A 38 -8.92 1.15 6.52
N ARG A 39 -7.98 1.59 7.36
CA ARG A 39 -7.44 2.95 7.30
C ARG A 39 -6.63 3.20 6.02
N ILE A 40 -5.84 2.24 5.58
CA ILE A 40 -5.12 2.31 4.29
C ILE A 40 -6.13 2.48 3.16
N ILE A 41 -7.17 1.65 3.10
CA ILE A 41 -8.20 1.70 2.04
C ILE A 41 -8.95 3.04 2.04
N GLN A 42 -9.31 3.58 3.21
CA GLN A 42 -9.92 4.90 3.31
C GLN A 42 -9.03 6.01 2.73
N ILE A 43 -7.72 5.94 2.98
CA ILE A 43 -6.79 6.94 2.45
C ILE A 43 -6.60 6.79 0.94
N LEU A 44 -6.51 5.55 0.43
CA LEU A 44 -6.43 5.31 -1.01
C LEU A 44 -7.69 5.82 -1.73
N LYS A 45 -8.89 5.63 -1.17
CA LYS A 45 -10.14 6.21 -1.68
C LYS A 45 -10.05 7.72 -1.79
N TYR A 46 -9.67 8.36 -0.69
CA TYR A 46 -9.52 9.82 -0.63
C TYR A 46 -8.52 10.36 -1.67
N LEU A 47 -7.35 9.72 -1.80
CA LEU A 47 -6.37 10.12 -2.81
C LEU A 47 -6.88 9.89 -4.24
N LYS A 48 -7.61 8.81 -4.48
CA LYS A 48 -8.22 8.51 -5.79
C LYS A 48 -9.27 9.53 -6.17
N GLU A 49 -10.17 9.88 -5.27
CA GLU A 49 -11.22 10.89 -5.47
C GLU A 49 -10.63 12.27 -5.80
N LEU A 50 -9.47 12.60 -5.22
CA LEU A 50 -8.75 13.84 -5.53
C LEU A 50 -7.88 13.76 -6.79
N GLY A 51 -7.76 12.60 -7.43
CA GLY A 51 -6.84 12.40 -8.55
C GLY A 51 -5.36 12.48 -8.16
N LYS A 52 -5.02 12.16 -6.90
CA LYS A 52 -3.69 12.32 -6.28
C LYS A 52 -3.01 11.00 -5.91
N MET A 53 -3.35 9.92 -6.60
CA MET A 53 -2.72 8.61 -6.39
C MET A 53 -1.20 8.62 -6.66
N ASN A 54 -0.74 9.46 -7.58
CA ASN A 54 0.69 9.63 -7.91
C ASN A 54 1.53 10.15 -6.72
N GLU A 55 0.91 10.75 -5.71
CA GLU A 55 1.62 11.18 -4.49
C GLU A 55 2.18 9.98 -3.68
N LEU A 56 1.65 8.77 -3.91
CA LEU A 56 2.17 7.53 -3.32
C LEU A 56 3.55 7.14 -3.86
N GLU A 57 3.99 7.69 -5.00
CA GLU A 57 5.29 7.36 -5.60
C GLU A 57 6.44 7.71 -4.65
N ALA A 58 6.30 8.79 -3.87
CA ALA A 58 7.24 9.21 -2.85
C ALA A 58 7.40 8.20 -1.70
N LEU A 59 6.53 7.19 -1.62
CA LEU A 59 6.53 6.15 -0.59
C LEU A 59 7.17 4.83 -1.08
N LEU A 60 7.47 4.71 -2.38
CA LEU A 60 8.06 3.48 -2.94
C LEU A 60 9.49 3.21 -2.47
N SER A 61 10.19 4.21 -1.92
CA SER A 61 11.52 4.10 -1.34
C SER A 61 11.53 4.17 0.19
N ASP A 62 10.35 4.07 0.83
CA ASP A 62 10.24 4.11 2.30
C ASP A 62 11.02 2.95 2.95
N SER A 63 11.58 3.16 4.14
CA SER A 63 12.33 2.11 4.84
C SER A 63 11.44 0.95 5.29
N ASN A 64 10.15 1.20 5.55
CA ASN A 64 9.21 0.17 5.98
C ASN A 64 8.63 -0.60 4.78
N VAL A 65 8.73 -1.94 4.81
CA VAL A 65 8.26 -2.82 3.74
C VAL A 65 6.75 -2.71 3.49
N GLY A 66 5.95 -2.54 4.55
CA GLY A 66 4.50 -2.38 4.45
C GLY A 66 4.13 -1.09 3.71
N VAL A 67 4.83 0.00 4.01
CA VAL A 67 4.63 1.27 3.31
C VAL A 67 4.89 1.12 1.81
N ARG A 68 6.02 0.51 1.43
CA ARG A 68 6.34 0.26 0.01
C ARG A 68 5.29 -0.65 -0.65
N MET A 69 4.91 -1.74 0.03
CA MET A 69 3.96 -2.73 -0.47
C MET A 69 2.59 -2.12 -0.75
N PHE A 70 1.99 -1.40 0.21
CA PHE A 70 0.68 -0.81 0.01
C PHE A 70 0.69 0.39 -0.93
N ALA A 71 1.80 1.16 -0.98
CA ALA A 71 1.95 2.23 -1.96
C ALA A 71 1.99 1.66 -3.38
N ALA A 72 2.77 0.59 -3.61
CA ALA A 72 2.82 -0.10 -4.88
C ALA A 72 1.46 -0.69 -5.25
N TYR A 73 0.76 -1.35 -4.32
CA TYR A 73 -0.62 -1.83 -4.52
C TYR A 73 -1.58 -0.71 -4.96
N GLY A 74 -1.53 0.44 -4.30
CA GLY A 74 -2.34 1.62 -4.67
C GLY A 74 -2.02 2.13 -6.08
N LEU A 75 -0.77 2.05 -6.51
CA LEU A 75 -0.30 2.54 -7.81
C LEU A 75 -0.52 1.55 -8.96
N LEU A 76 -0.74 0.24 -8.71
CA LEU A 76 -0.92 -0.78 -9.74
C LEU A 76 -1.92 -0.40 -10.86
N PRO A 77 -3.11 0.18 -10.59
CA PRO A 77 -4.07 0.51 -11.65
C PRO A 77 -3.61 1.59 -12.63
N LYS A 78 -2.71 2.50 -12.22
CA LYS A 78 -2.35 3.70 -13.02
C LYS A 78 -0.88 3.75 -13.41
N SER A 79 -0.01 3.20 -12.57
CA SER A 79 1.44 3.29 -12.70
C SER A 79 2.11 1.91 -12.51
N PRO A 80 1.70 0.85 -13.24
CA PRO A 80 2.26 -0.49 -13.06
C PRO A 80 3.76 -0.55 -13.33
N LYS A 81 4.28 0.31 -14.23
CA LYS A 81 5.72 0.39 -14.56
C LYS A 81 6.61 0.65 -13.35
N ILE A 82 6.11 1.34 -12.32
CA ILE A 82 6.86 1.64 -11.09
C ILE A 82 6.38 0.80 -9.90
N ALA A 83 5.13 0.37 -9.89
CA ALA A 83 4.57 -0.45 -8.82
C ALA A 83 5.05 -1.91 -8.89
N VAL A 84 5.03 -2.52 -10.07
CA VAL A 84 5.37 -3.94 -10.26
C VAL A 84 6.81 -4.26 -9.84
N PRO A 85 7.84 -3.45 -10.18
CA PRO A 85 9.20 -3.71 -9.72
C PRO A 85 9.32 -3.77 -8.19
N VAL A 86 8.61 -2.90 -7.47
CA VAL A 86 8.62 -2.86 -6.00
C VAL A 86 7.97 -4.11 -5.41
N LEU A 87 6.82 -4.53 -5.95
CA LEU A 87 6.17 -5.77 -5.51
C LEU A 87 7.03 -7.00 -5.85
N LYS A 88 7.73 -7.00 -7.00
CA LYS A 88 8.66 -8.07 -7.36
C LYS A 88 9.86 -8.13 -6.43
N GLU A 89 10.41 -7.00 -6.01
CA GLU A 89 11.48 -6.96 -5.00
C GLU A 89 10.99 -7.56 -3.66
N ILE A 90 9.81 -7.14 -3.20
CA ILE A 90 9.24 -7.64 -1.94
C ILE A 90 8.91 -9.13 -2.03
N SER A 91 8.47 -9.62 -3.19
CA SER A 91 8.15 -11.03 -3.40
C SER A 91 9.36 -11.97 -3.31
N GLN A 92 10.59 -11.46 -3.41
CA GLN A 92 11.82 -12.24 -3.23
C GLN A 92 12.30 -12.30 -1.77
N ARG A 93 11.63 -11.65 -0.82
CA ARG A 93 12.00 -11.69 0.60
C ARG A 93 11.67 -13.04 1.22
N GLU A 94 12.36 -13.38 2.30
CA GLU A 94 12.10 -14.59 3.10
C GLU A 94 11.23 -14.26 4.33
N ASP A 95 10.13 -13.54 4.14
CA ASP A 95 9.18 -13.19 5.19
C ASP A 95 7.72 -13.30 4.73
N ILE A 96 6.77 -13.10 5.65
CA ILE A 96 5.33 -13.21 5.38
C ILE A 96 4.84 -12.20 4.34
N HIS A 97 5.51 -11.06 4.18
CA HIS A 97 5.11 -10.02 3.22
C HIS A 97 5.42 -10.42 1.79
N SER A 98 6.41 -11.30 1.58
CA SER A 98 6.67 -11.91 0.28
C SER A 98 5.46 -12.64 -0.28
N LEU A 99 4.69 -13.34 0.58
CA LEU A 99 3.48 -14.07 0.19
C LEU A 99 2.40 -13.11 -0.29
N THR A 100 2.19 -12.02 0.45
CA THR A 100 1.23 -10.97 0.06
C THR A 100 1.61 -10.33 -1.27
N ALA A 101 2.89 -10.03 -1.49
CA ALA A 101 3.36 -9.45 -2.74
C ALA A 101 3.21 -10.42 -3.92
N LYS A 102 3.53 -11.72 -3.74
CA LYS A 102 3.30 -12.77 -4.76
C LYS A 102 1.83 -12.87 -5.13
N ALA A 103 0.94 -13.02 -4.14
CA ALA A 103 -0.49 -13.14 -4.38
C ALA A 103 -1.06 -11.89 -5.08
N THR A 104 -0.59 -10.69 -4.70
CA THR A 104 -0.99 -9.44 -5.36
C THR A 104 -0.56 -9.41 -6.82
N LEU A 105 0.68 -9.80 -7.12
CA LEU A 105 1.20 -9.86 -8.49
C LEU A 105 0.47 -10.91 -9.33
N GLU A 106 0.26 -12.12 -8.79
CA GLU A 106 -0.47 -13.19 -9.48
C GLU A 106 -1.89 -12.76 -9.84
N GLN A 107 -2.62 -12.16 -8.90
CA GLN A 107 -3.97 -11.64 -9.15
C GLN A 107 -3.96 -10.47 -10.14
N TRP A 108 -2.94 -9.62 -10.10
CA TRP A 108 -2.79 -8.51 -11.04
C TRP A 108 -2.50 -9.02 -12.46
N GLU A 109 -1.61 -9.99 -12.62
CA GLU A 109 -1.27 -10.61 -13.91
C GLU A 109 -2.44 -11.39 -14.52
N GLN A 110 -3.36 -11.89 -13.69
CA GLN A 110 -4.57 -12.60 -14.11
C GLN A 110 -5.78 -11.69 -14.31
N ASP A 111 -5.65 -10.36 -14.14
CA ASP A 111 -6.76 -9.41 -14.13
C ASP A 111 -7.88 -9.75 -13.12
N THR A 112 -7.53 -10.43 -12.02
CA THR A 112 -8.47 -10.81 -10.94
C THR A 112 -8.32 -9.97 -9.67
N LEU A 113 -7.31 -9.10 -9.61
CA LEU A 113 -7.06 -8.24 -8.45
C LEU A 113 -8.17 -7.20 -8.28
N ILE A 114 -8.78 -7.19 -7.09
CA ILE A 114 -9.82 -6.23 -6.71
C ILE A 114 -9.20 -5.04 -5.98
N TYR A 115 -9.60 -3.83 -6.36
CA TYR A 115 -9.24 -2.58 -5.69
C TYR A 115 -10.47 -2.06 -4.94
N PRO A 116 -10.53 -2.19 -3.61
CA PRO A 116 -11.68 -1.77 -2.83
C PRO A 116 -11.70 -0.25 -2.58
N PHE A 117 -10.92 0.52 -3.35
CA PHE A 117 -10.79 1.99 -3.27
C PHE A 117 -11.01 2.64 -4.63
#